data_AF-A0A3M9ZL73-F1
#
_entry.id   AF-A0A3M9ZL73-F1
#
_cell.length_a   1.000
_cell.length_b   1.000
_cell.length_c   1.000
_cell.angle_alpha   90.00
_cell.angle_beta   90.00
_cell.angle_gamma   90.00
#
_symmetry.space_group_name_H-M   'P 1'
#
loop_
_entity.id
_entity.type
_entity.pdbx_description
1 polymer ?
#
loop_
_entity_poly.entity_id
_entity_poly.type
_entity_poly.pdbx_seq_one_letter_code
_entity_poly.pdbx_strand_id
1 'polypeptide(L)' 'VRGRGGSVTIEIFPAPRGLGLVAGGKVRRLLELAGLRDAWTSAKGSTTTMTSTSKALLECLRQTFSQG' A
#
# COMPACT_ATOMS: atom_id res chain seq x y z
N VAL A 1 -2.62 8.17 -3.34
CA VAL A 1 -3.80 7.29 -3.51
C VAL A 1 -4.17 6.66 -2.18
N ARG A 2 -5.46 6.36 -1.91
CA ARG A 2 -5.92 5.83 -0.62
C ARG A 2 -6.86 4.65 -0.80
N GLY A 3 -6.49 3.50 -0.24
CA GLY A 3 -7.29 2.29 -0.23
C GLY A 3 -7.80 1.96 1.17
N ARG A 4 -8.98 1.35 1.27
CA ARG A 4 -9.55 0.90 2.54
C ARG A 4 -9.96 -0.56 2.43
N GLY A 5 -9.64 -1.34 3.45
CA GLY A 5 -10.03 -2.74 3.59
C GLY A 5 -10.53 -3.00 5.01
N GLY A 6 -11.85 -3.00 5.18
CA GLY A 6 -12.49 -3.08 6.50
C GLY A 6 -12.07 -1.93 7.43
N SER A 7 -11.47 -2.28 8.56
CA SER A 7 -10.95 -1.31 9.56
C SER A 7 -9.52 -0.82 9.27
N VAL A 8 -8.90 -1.27 8.17
CA VAL A 8 -7.55 -0.85 7.78
C VAL A 8 -7.66 0.15 6.62
N THR A 9 -6.92 1.24 6.74
CA THR A 9 -6.74 2.25 5.71
C THR A 9 -5.27 2.30 5.32
N ILE A 10 -4.98 2.24 4.01
CA ILE A 10 -3.63 2.38 3.48
C ILE A 10 -3.61 3.62 2.56
N GLU A 11 -2.62 4.47 2.78
CA GLU A 11 -2.35 5.65 1.97
C GLU A 11 -0.98 5.46 1.32
N ILE A 12 -0.91 5.56 0.00
CA ILE A 12 0.33 5.48 -0.77
C ILE A 12 0.64 6.87 -1.32
N PHE A 13 1.83 7.34 -1.02
CA PHE A 13 2.41 8.58 -1.50
C PHE A 13 3.52 8.26 -2.50
N PRO A 14 3.54 8.97 -3.65
CA PRO A 14 4.64 8.82 -4.61
C PRO A 14 5.93 9.30 -3.95
N ALA A 15 6.97 8.48 -4.04
CA ALA A 15 8.29 8.81 -3.56
C ALA A 15 9.22 9.17 -4.73
N PRO A 16 10.23 10.03 -4.52
CA PRO A 16 11.29 10.22 -5.49
C PRO A 16 12.01 8.89 -5.77
N ARG A 17 12.50 8.74 -7.00
CA ARG A 17 13.18 7.51 -7.46
C ARG A 17 14.44 7.26 -6.62
N GLY A 18 14.60 6.05 -6.10
CA GLY A 18 15.74 5.64 -5.27
C GLY A 18 15.53 5.77 -3.76
N LEU A 19 14.35 6.20 -3.28
CA LEU A 19 14.01 6.20 -1.85
C LEU A 19 13.83 4.77 -1.31
N GLY A 20 13.37 3.85 -2.16
CA GLY A 20 12.95 2.52 -1.76
C GLY A 20 11.55 2.49 -1.14
N LEU A 21 11.16 1.31 -0.65
CA LEU A 21 9.85 1.07 -0.06
C LEU A 21 9.83 1.35 1.43
N VAL A 22 9.18 2.45 1.81
CA VAL A 22 8.95 2.82 3.21
C VAL A 22 7.55 2.36 3.60
N ALA A 23 7.49 1.15 4.16
CA ALA A 23 6.25 0.49 4.56
C ALA A 23 6.50 -0.47 5.73
N GLY A 24 5.45 -0.75 6.52
CA GLY A 24 5.50 -1.79 7.54
C GLY A 24 5.77 -3.17 6.92
N GLY A 25 6.53 -4.03 7.58
CA GLY A 25 7.13 -5.23 6.96
C GLY A 25 6.20 -6.12 6.13
N LYS A 26 4.94 -6.32 6.57
CA LYS A 26 3.94 -7.08 5.78
C LYS A 26 3.48 -6.35 4.52
N VAL A 27 3.26 -5.04 4.62
CA VAL A 27 2.84 -4.19 3.50
C VAL A 27 3.98 -4.01 2.50
N ARG A 28 5.21 -3.85 3.00
CA ARG A 28 6.42 -3.80 2.18
C ARG A 28 6.52 -5.00 1.25
N ARG A 29 6.38 -6.22 1.78
CA ARG A 29 6.48 -7.43 0.97
C ARG A 29 5.39 -7.52 -0.11
N LEU A 30 4.19 -7.04 0.19
CA LEU A 30 3.12 -6.98 -0.80
C LEU A 30 3.39 -5.91 -1.89
N LEU A 31 3.97 -4.77 -1.53
CA LEU A 31 4.39 -3.73 -2.48
C LEU A 31 5.56 -4.18 -3.37
N GLU A 32 6.51 -4.92 -2.80
CA GLU A 32 7.60 -5.58 -3.53
C GLU A 32 7.04 -6.56 -4.56
N LEU A 33 6.05 -7.39 -4.16
CA LEU A 33 5.36 -8.30 -5.06
C LEU A 33 4.55 -7.58 -6.16
N ALA A 34 4.03 -6.39 -5.87
CA ALA A 34 3.36 -5.55 -6.86
C ALA A 34 4.33 -4.85 -7.83
N GLY A 35 5.64 -5.00 -7.64
CA GLY A 35 6.68 -4.39 -8.49
C GLY A 35 6.91 -2.90 -8.23
N LEU A 36 6.38 -2.37 -7.13
CA LEU A 36 6.57 -0.97 -6.75
C LEU A 36 7.99 -0.80 -6.19
N ARG A 37 8.80 0.08 -6.79
CA ARG A 37 10.21 0.28 -6.37
C ARG A 37 10.36 1.37 -5.32
N ASP A 38 9.62 2.46 -5.50
CA ASP A 38 9.73 3.66 -4.68
C ASP A 38 8.33 4.14 -4.29
N ALA A 39 7.97 3.95 -3.04
CA ALA A 39 6.73 4.46 -2.50
C ALA A 39 6.81 4.57 -0.99
N TRP A 40 6.16 5.60 -0.48
CA TRP A 40 5.91 5.74 0.93
C TRP A 40 4.48 5.32 1.22
N THR A 41 4.30 4.42 2.18
CA THR A 41 2.96 4.01 2.61
C THR A 41 2.73 4.27 4.09
N SER A 42 1.54 4.76 4.40
CA SER A 42 1.03 4.92 5.75
C SER A 42 -0.17 4.00 5.91
N ALA A 43 -0.07 3.06 6.85
CA ALA A 43 -1.17 2.17 7.20
C ALA A 43 -1.74 2.61 8.56
N LYS A 44 -3.05 2.84 8.61
CA LYS A 44 -3.80 3.19 9.82
C LYS A 44 -4.88 2.15 10.09
N GLY A 45 -5.00 1.71 11.34
CA GLY A 45 -5.97 0.73 11.78
C GLY A 45 -5.34 -0.61 12.20
N SER A 46 -6.17 -1.64 12.36
CA SER A 46 -5.73 -2.95 12.84
C SER A 46 -5.12 -3.79 11.72
N THR A 47 -3.83 -3.58 11.45
CA THR A 47 -3.03 -4.31 10.43
C THR A 47 -2.71 -5.76 10.81
N THR A 48 -3.31 -6.28 11.89
CA THR A 48 -3.12 -7.67 12.35
C THR A 48 -3.69 -8.68 11.35
N THR A 49 -4.84 -8.37 10.75
CA THR A 49 -5.50 -9.23 9.77
C THR A 49 -4.93 -9.01 8.37
N MET A 50 -4.26 -10.03 7.84
CA MET A 50 -3.61 -9.94 6.53
C MET A 50 -4.63 -9.73 5.41
N THR A 51 -5.80 -10.38 5.47
CA THR A 51 -6.88 -10.29 4.48
C THR A 51 -7.36 -8.85 4.26
N SER A 52 -7.56 -8.10 5.35
CA SER A 52 -8.00 -6.70 5.31
C SER A 52 -6.93 -5.79 4.69
N THR A 53 -5.67 -6.04 5.04
CA THR A 53 -4.51 -5.30 4.52
C THR A 53 -4.32 -5.52 3.02
N SER A 54 -4.42 -6.77 2.55
CA SER A 54 -4.32 -7.11 1.12
C SER A 54 -5.46 -6.48 0.32
N LYS A 55 -6.69 -6.48 0.85
CA LYS A 55 -7.83 -5.80 0.22
C LYS A 55 -7.60 -4.29 0.11
N ALA A 56 -7.14 -3.64 1.19
CA ALA A 56 -6.83 -2.22 1.19
C ALA A 56 -5.73 -1.86 0.16
N LEU A 57 -4.71 -2.70 0.05
CA LEU A 57 -3.61 -2.49 -0.88
C LEU A 57 -4.06 -2.67 -2.34
N LEU A 58 -4.83 -3.73 -2.62
CA LEU A 58 -5.37 -4.00 -3.95
C LEU A 58 -6.24 -2.83 -4.42
N GLU A 59 -7.09 -2.30 -3.55
CA GLU A 59 -7.92 -1.15 -3.86
C GLU A 59 -7.08 0.10 -4.15
N CYS A 60 -6.01 0.30 -3.38
CA CYS A 60 -5.07 1.40 -3.59
C CYS A 60 -4.37 1.29 -4.96
N LEU A 61 -3.92 0.09 -5.34
CA LEU A 61 -3.32 -0.17 -6.64
C LEU A 61 -4.32 0.01 -7.78
N ARG A 62 -5.56 -0.48 -7.63
CA ARG A 62 -6.64 -0.28 -8.62
C ARG A 62 -6.89 1.20 -8.88
N GLN A 63 -6.92 2.03 -7.83
CA GLN A 63 -7.04 3.49 -7.99
C GLN A 63 -5.84 4.11 -8.71
N THR A 64 -4.61 3.64 -8.42
CA THR A 64 -3.41 4.09 -9.14
C THR A 64 -3.50 3.79 -10.63
N PHE A 65 -3.91 2.58 -11.02
CA PHE A 65 -4.04 2.20 -12.43
C PHE A 65 -5.26 2.82 -13.12
N SER A 66 -6.32 3.14 -12.38
CA SER A 66 -7.51 3.82 -12.93
C SER A 66 -7.29 5.33 -13.16
N GLN A 67 -6.26 5.92 -12.57
CA GLN A 67 -5.86 7.32 -12.78
C GLN A 67 -4.80 7.48 -13.88
N GLY A 68 -4.40 6.38 -14.53
CA GLY A 68 -3.44 6.36 -15.64
C GLY A 68 -4.11 6.36 -17.00
#